data_AF-A0A662UZI4-F1
#
_entry.id   AF-A0A662UZI4-F1
#
_cell.length_a   1.000
_cell.length_b   1.000
_cell.length_c   1.000
_cell.angle_alpha   90.00
_cell.angle_beta   90.00
_cell.angle_gamma   90.00
#
_symmetry.space_group_name_H-M   'P 1'
#
loop_
_entity.id
_entity.type
_entity.pdbx_description
1 polymer ?
#
loop_
_entity_poly.entity_id
_entity_poly.type
_entity_poly.pdbx_seq_one_letter_code
_entity_poly.pdbx_strand_id
1 'polypeptide(L)' 'MIDARFIDLRSIPDDVRYRVFDYLWSAKRVGSRALEISSSLANMIKNGKRRVTDSLLKRMLELLTPEEYVEGLVEGYLW' A
#
# COMPACT_ATOMS: atom_id res chain seq x y z
N MET A 1 -3.93 -11.75 8.00
CA MET A 1 -2.74 -10.91 7.77
C MET A 1 -1.93 -11.56 6.66
N ILE A 2 -1.62 -10.82 5.60
CA ILE A 2 -0.87 -11.35 4.46
C ILE A 2 0.60 -11.61 4.85
N ASP A 3 1.10 -12.79 4.49
CA ASP A 3 2.54 -13.07 4.52
C ASP A 3 3.19 -12.66 3.20
N ALA A 4 3.71 -11.45 3.16
CA ALA A 4 4.30 -10.87 1.95
C ALA A 4 5.64 -11.50 1.52
N ARG A 5 6.16 -12.52 2.24
CA ARG A 5 7.43 -13.20 1.89
C ARG A 5 7.35 -13.96 0.57
N PHE A 6 6.16 -14.36 0.13
CA PHE A 6 5.95 -15.15 -1.09
C PHE A 6 5.31 -14.35 -2.24
N ILE A 7 5.17 -13.03 -2.07
CA ILE A 7 4.62 -12.16 -3.10
C ILE A 7 5.76 -11.57 -3.93
N ASP A 8 5.67 -11.70 -5.25
CA ASP A 8 6.57 -10.97 -6.14
C ASP A 8 6.18 -9.49 -6.20
N LEU A 9 6.70 -8.72 -5.24
CA LEU A 9 6.41 -7.29 -5.12
C LEU A 9 6.81 -6.51 -6.38
N ARG A 10 7.85 -6.92 -7.09
CA ARG A 10 8.36 -6.20 -8.27
C ARG A 10 7.40 -6.28 -9.46
N SER A 11 6.60 -7.33 -9.51
CA SER A 11 5.54 -7.48 -10.51
C SER A 11 4.37 -6.51 -10.30
N ILE A 12 4.21 -5.95 -9.10
CA ILE A 12 3.10 -5.07 -8.74
C ILE A 12 3.34 -3.65 -9.32
N PRO A 13 2.51 -3.19 -10.27
CA PRO A 13 2.65 -1.88 -10.91
C PRO A 13 2.47 -0.70 -9.94
N ASP A 14 3.08 0.44 -10.24
CA ASP A 14 3.02 1.62 -9.38
C ASP A 14 1.59 2.12 -9.11
N ASP A 15 0.68 2.06 -10.08
CA ASP A 15 -0.72 2.48 -9.89
C ASP A 15 -1.43 1.60 -8.85
N VAL A 16 -1.16 0.29 -8.85
CA VAL A 16 -1.67 -0.64 -7.84
C VAL A 16 -1.08 -0.29 -6.48
N ARG A 17 0.23 -0.01 -6.41
CA ARG A 17 0.88 0.39 -5.15
C ARG A 17 0.29 1.67 -4.58
N TYR A 18 0.00 2.66 -5.43
CA TYR A 18 -0.67 3.89 -5.01
C TYR A 18 -2.10 3.64 -4.53
N ARG A 19 -2.85 2.74 -5.17
CA ARG A 19 -4.19 2.34 -4.71
C ARG A 19 -4.16 1.70 -3.33
N VAL A 20 -3.22 0.80 -3.07
CA VAL A 20 -3.04 0.23 -1.72
C VAL A 20 -2.69 1.33 -0.71
N PHE A 21 -1.84 2.28 -1.08
CA PHE A 21 -1.46 3.38 -0.20
C PHE A 21 -2.68 4.24 0.15
N ASP A 22 -3.46 4.63 -0.85
CA ASP A 22 -4.63 5.47 -0.65
C ASP A 22 -5.73 4.76 0.15
N TYR A 23 -5.96 3.47 -0.10
CA TYR A 23 -6.91 2.68 0.69
C TYR A 23 -6.54 2.64 2.17
N LEU A 24 -5.28 2.33 2.48
CA LEU A 24 -4.79 2.33 3.87
C LEU A 24 -4.94 3.71 4.51
N TRP A 25 -4.63 4.77 3.76
CA TRP A 25 -4.68 6.14 4.25
C TRP A 25 -6.11 6.65 4.49
N SER A 26 -6.97 6.51 3.48
CA SER A 26 -8.25 7.17 3.38
C SER A 26 -9.37 6.34 4.02
N ALA A 27 -9.40 5.03 3.77
CA ALA A 27 -10.40 4.11 4.31
C ALA A 27 -9.99 3.59 5.70
N LYS A 28 -8.79 2.98 5.82
CA LYS A 28 -8.34 2.36 7.08
C LYS A 28 -7.71 3.34 8.07
N ARG A 29 -7.56 4.62 7.70
CA ARG A 29 -6.98 5.69 8.54
C ARG A 29 -5.58 5.35 9.08
N VAL A 30 -4.82 4.56 8.34
CA VAL A 30 -3.43 4.21 8.66
C VAL A 30 -2.54 5.42 8.43
N GLY A 31 -1.98 5.93 9.53
CA GLY A 31 -1.06 7.07 9.49
C GLY A 31 0.38 6.68 9.21
N SER A 32 1.21 7.68 8.93
CA SER A 32 2.63 7.51 8.61
C SER A 32 3.42 6.73 9.68
N ARG A 33 3.03 6.84 10.96
CA ARG A 33 3.64 6.12 12.07
C ARG A 33 3.45 4.60 11.95
N ALA A 34 2.26 4.15 11.57
CA ALA A 34 1.97 2.73 11.39
C ALA A 34 2.66 2.15 10.14
N LEU A 35 2.93 2.98 9.14
CA LEU A 35 3.73 2.64 7.96
C LEU A 35 5.24 2.79 8.18
N GLU A 36 5.67 3.24 9.36
CA GLU A 36 7.07 3.51 9.70
C GLU A 36 7.77 4.43 8.67
N ILE A 37 7.06 5.48 8.25
CA ILE A 37 7.57 6.53 7.36
C ILE A 37 7.36 7.91 7.96
N SER A 38 8.11 8.89 7.47
CA SER A 38 7.86 10.29 7.82
C SER A 38 6.57 10.81 7.18
N SER A 39 5.93 11.77 7.84
CA SER A 39 4.79 12.50 7.29
C SER A 39 5.14 13.21 5.97
N SER A 40 6.37 13.69 5.84
CA SER A 40 6.90 14.26 4.59
C SER A 40 6.94 13.23 3.46
N LEU A 41 7.43 12.02 3.72
CA LEU A 41 7.44 10.95 2.72
C LEU A 41 6.02 10.55 2.33
N ALA A 42 5.12 10.38 3.29
CA ALA A 42 3.70 10.13 3.02
C ALA A 42 3.11 11.21 2.11
N ASN A 43 3.37 12.49 2.40
CA ASN A 43 2.89 13.60 1.57
C ASN A 43 3.50 13.61 0.16
N MET A 44 4.79 13.29 0.01
CA MET A 44 5.41 13.16 -1.30
C MET A 44 4.79 12.02 -2.13
N ILE A 45 4.46 10.89 -1.50
CA ILE A 45 3.78 9.77 -2.14
C ILE A 45 2.37 10.19 -2.58
N LYS A 46 1.58 10.80 -1.69
CA LYS A 46 0.22 11.30 -2.02
C LYS A 46 0.20 12.26 -3.21
N ASN A 47 1.25 13.07 -3.36
CA ASN A 47 1.37 14.01 -4.47
C ASN A 47 2.14 13.46 -5.68
N GLY A 48 2.38 12.14 -5.75
CA GLY A 48 3.07 11.49 -6.88
C GLY A 48 4.55 11.87 -7.04
N LYS A 49 5.15 12.59 -6.07
CA LYS A 49 6.56 13.04 -6.12
C LYS A 49 7.56 11.93 -5.77
N ARG A 50 7.07 10.87 -5.13
CA ARG A 50 7.82 9.67 -4.76
C ARG A 50 6.97 8.43 -4.99
N ARG A 51 7.60 7.37 -5.49
CA ARG A 51 6.99 6.06 -5.67
C ARG A 51 6.95 5.30 -4.34
N VAL A 52 6.04 4.34 -4.26
CA VAL A 52 5.99 3.37 -3.17
C VAL A 52 7.07 2.31 -3.41
N THR A 53 8.07 2.25 -2.52
CA THR A 53 9.15 1.26 -2.61
C THR A 53 8.65 -0.14 -2.26
N ASP A 54 9.37 -1.19 -2.66
CA ASP A 54 9.04 -2.58 -2.29
C ASP A 54 8.97 -2.76 -0.77
N SER A 55 9.89 -2.13 -0.03
CA SER A 55 9.93 -2.20 1.44
C SER A 55 8.73 -1.52 2.10
N LEU A 56 8.19 -0.45 1.49
CA LEU A 56 6.98 0.20 1.97
C LEU A 56 5.75 -0.62 1.58
N LEU A 57 5.69 -1.09 0.33
CA LEU A 57 4.61 -1.96 -0.15
C LEU A 57 4.48 -3.20 0.73
N LYS A 58 5.59 -3.86 1.08
CA LYS A 58 5.58 -5.03 1.98
C LYS A 58 4.85 -4.73 3.29
N ARG A 59 5.22 -3.64 3.97
CA ARG A 59 4.59 -3.20 5.23
C ARG A 59 3.12 -2.86 5.05
N MET A 60 2.76 -2.24 3.91
CA MET A 60 1.36 -1.96 3.58
C MET A 60 0.54 -3.24 3.39
N LEU A 61 1.08 -4.23 2.67
CA LEU A 61 0.40 -5.51 2.43
C LEU A 61 0.21 -6.30 3.74
N GLU A 62 1.17 -6.24 4.66
CA GLU A 62 1.05 -6.85 5.98
C GLU A 62 -0.10 -6.25 6.83
N LEU A 63 -0.61 -5.06 6.49
CA LEU A 63 -1.77 -4.44 7.15
C LEU A 63 -3.11 -4.83 6.51
N LEU A 64 -3.09 -5.64 5.45
CA LEU A 64 -4.28 -6.13 4.75
C LEU A 64 -4.71 -7.51 5.25
N THR A 65 -6.02 -7.75 5.18
CA THR A 65 -6.56 -9.11 5.18
C THR A 65 -6.40 -9.74 3.79
N PRO A 66 -6.45 -11.08 3.67
CA PRO A 66 -6.44 -11.74 2.37
C PRO A 66 -7.54 -11.25 1.42
N GLU A 67 -8.72 -10.96 1.95
CA GLU A 67 -9.87 -10.46 1.19
C GLU A 67 -9.58 -9.07 0.62
N GLU A 68 -9.12 -8.13 1.46
CA GLU A 68 -8.74 -6.77 1.03
C GLU A 68 -7.62 -6.80 -0.02
N TYR A 69 -6.69 -7.75 0.11
CA TYR A 69 -5.61 -7.94 -0.86
C TYR A 69 -6.13 -8.38 -2.23
N VAL A 70 -7.07 -9.34 -2.27
CA VAL A 70 -7.68 -9.81 -3.51
C VAL A 70 -8.52 -8.70 -4.15
N GLU A 71 -9.36 -8.02 -3.37
CA GLU A 71 -10.18 -6.90 -3.85
C GLU A 71 -9.31 -5.77 -4.45
N GLY A 72 -8.22 -5.42 -3.77
CA GLY A 72 -7.30 -4.37 -4.21
C GLY A 72 -6.48 -4.71 -5.46
N LEU A 73 -6.14 -5.99 -5.68
CA LEU A 73 -5.35 -6.43 -6.81
C LEU A 73 -6.16 -6.87 -8.03
N VAL A 74 -7.28 -7.55 -7.82
CA VAL A 74 -7.98 -8.30 -8.87
C VAL A 74 -9.11 -7.49 -9.47
N GLU A 75 -9.88 -6.77 -8.65
CA GLU A 75 -11.13 -6.18 -9.12
C GLU A 75 -11.12 -4.66 -9.19
N GLY A 76 -10.15 -3.99 -8.55
CA GLY A 76 -10.07 -2.53 -8.58
C GLY A 76 -11.23 -1.81 -7.87
N TYR A 77 -12.00 -2.52 -7.03
CA TYR A 77 -13.16 -2.00 -6.28
C TYR A 77 -12.80 -1.34 -4.93
N LEU A 78 -11.54 -0.98 -4.66
CA LEU A 78 -11.23 -0.16 -3.48
C LEU A 78 -11.51 1.31 -3.83
N TRP A 79 -12.74 1.75 -3.52
CA TRP A 79 -13.26 3.13 -3.67
C TRP A 79 -13.14 3.94 -2.37
#